data_AF-A0A416ECB4-F1
#
_entry.id   AF-A0A416ECB4-F1
#
_cell.length_a   1.000
_cell.length_b   1.000
_cell.length_c   1.000
_cell.angle_alpha   90.00
_cell.angle_beta   90.00
_cell.angle_gamma   90.00
#
_symmetry.space_group_name_H-M   'P 1'
#
loop_
_entity.id
_entity.type
_entity.pdbx_description
1 polymer ?
#
loop_
_entity_poly.entity_id
_entity_poly.type
_entity_poly.pdbx_seq_one_letter_code
_entity_poly.pdbx_strand_id
1 'polypeptide(L)'
;MEYLSITGVVLAVYPHTENCCYQVIEISTPEAGIANLIAGPDTYFVRQARIIPGMQIIGFYDGNAPMPLIYPPQYNALVIGEATSWQNIKVDFFDRNLVSSDRTLRLNISDSTDIITKTGQDFLCGVSDHTLIVLYGAATRSIPAQTTPDQIIVLC
;
A
#
# COMPACT_ATOMS: atom_id res chain seq x y z
N MET A 1 -7.88 -5.21 11.35
CA MET A 1 -7.39 -5.49 10.00
C MET A 1 -5.88 -5.37 10.06
N GLU A 2 -5.16 -6.33 9.50
CA GLU A 2 -3.70 -6.36 9.47
C GLU A 2 -3.28 -6.16 8.03
N TYR A 3 -2.43 -5.17 7.77
CA TYR A 3 -1.97 -4.88 6.42
C TYR A 3 -0.62 -5.56 6.20
N LEU A 4 -0.63 -6.59 5.36
CA LEU A 4 0.59 -7.24 4.90
C LEU A 4 0.93 -6.74 3.50
N SER A 5 2.21 -6.80 3.15
CA SER A 5 2.69 -6.33 1.86
C SER A 5 3.50 -7.38 1.13
N ILE A 6 3.36 -7.42 -0.19
CA ILE A 6 4.19 -8.22 -1.09
C ILE A 6 4.81 -7.32 -2.15
N THR A 7 6.12 -7.48 -2.37
CA THR A 7 6.88 -6.69 -3.35
C THR A 7 7.38 -7.58 -4.47
N GLY A 8 7.28 -7.11 -5.71
CA GLY A 8 7.75 -7.86 -6.87
C GLY A 8 7.81 -7.05 -8.14
N VAL A 9 8.34 -7.66 -9.19
CA VAL A 9 8.39 -7.10 -10.54
C VAL A 9 7.19 -7.59 -11.34
N VAL A 10 6.47 -6.68 -11.98
CA VAL A 10 5.30 -7.02 -12.80
C VAL A 10 5.73 -7.80 -14.03
N LEU A 11 5.17 -9.00 -14.20
CA LEU A 11 5.36 -9.84 -15.38
C LEU A 11 4.28 -9.58 -16.43
N ALA A 12 3.02 -9.54 -15.99
CA ALA A 12 1.87 -9.35 -16.86
C ALA A 12 0.70 -8.69 -16.11
N VAL A 13 -0.15 -8.02 -16.87
CA VAL A 13 -1.44 -7.49 -16.40
C VAL A 13 -2.50 -7.96 -17.38
N TYR A 14 -3.51 -8.68 -16.89
CA TYR A 14 -4.59 -9.21 -17.73
C TYR A 14 -5.94 -9.12 -17.02
N PRO A 15 -7.07 -9.06 -17.78
CA PRO A 15 -8.39 -9.01 -17.17
C PRO A 15 -8.68 -10.28 -16.39
N HIS A 16 -9.39 -10.15 -15.27
CA HIS A 16 -9.96 -11.31 -14.60
C HIS A 16 -11.03 -11.95 -15.51
N THR A 17 -11.02 -13.28 -15.63
CA THR A 17 -11.76 -14.03 -16.65
C THR A 17 -13.27 -13.79 -16.66
N GLU A 18 -13.85 -13.43 -15.51
CA GLU A 18 -15.30 -13.26 -15.34
C GLU A 18 -15.74 -11.80 -15.16
N ASN A 19 -14.82 -10.88 -14.83
CA ASN A 19 -15.17 -9.50 -14.51
C ASN A 19 -14.07 -8.53 -14.96
N CYS A 20 -14.37 -7.72 -15.97
CA CYS A 20 -13.43 -6.74 -16.54
C CYS A 20 -13.07 -5.59 -15.57
N CYS A 21 -13.85 -5.38 -14.51
CA CYS A 21 -13.51 -4.43 -13.45
C CYS A 21 -12.43 -4.96 -12.50
N TYR A 22 -12.07 -6.25 -12.64
CA TYR A 22 -10.96 -6.85 -11.93
C TYR A 22 -9.81 -7.15 -12.88
N GLN A 23 -8.60 -6.97 -12.39
CA GLN A 23 -7.36 -7.22 -13.10
C GLN A 23 -6.49 -8.14 -12.27
N VAL A 24 -5.83 -9.06 -12.95
CA VAL A 24 -4.79 -9.88 -12.36
C VAL A 24 -3.45 -9.28 -12.74
N ILE A 25 -2.67 -8.91 -11.73
CA ILE A 25 -1.32 -8.40 -11.87
C ILE A 25 -0.39 -9.50 -11.39
N GLU A 26 0.24 -10.18 -12.34
CA GLU A 26 1.21 -11.23 -12.06
C GLU A 26 2.56 -10.60 -11.74
N ILE A 27 3.13 -10.94 -10.58
CA ILE A 27 4.41 -10.43 -10.11
C ILE A 27 5.40 -11.56 -9.84
N SER A 28 6.67 -11.30 -10.14
CA SER A 28 7.79 -12.10 -9.69
C SER A 28 8.36 -11.50 -8.40
N THR A 29 8.28 -12.28 -7.34
CA THR A 29 8.84 -11.94 -6.02
C THR A 29 10.16 -12.69 -5.84
N PRO A 30 11.20 -12.05 -5.26
CA PRO A 30 12.46 -12.74 -4.99
C PRO A 30 12.32 -13.92 -4.02
N GLU A 31 11.35 -13.84 -3.10
CA GLU A 31 11.21 -14.75 -1.96
C GLU A 31 10.24 -15.90 -2.22
N ALA A 32 9.10 -15.63 -2.86
CA ALA A 32 8.00 -16.58 -3.03
C ALA A 32 7.81 -17.07 -4.48
N GLY A 33 8.63 -16.61 -5.42
CA GLY A 33 8.46 -16.90 -6.84
C GLY A 33 7.33 -16.06 -7.44
N ILE A 34 6.40 -16.69 -8.17
CA ILE A 34 5.29 -15.98 -8.82
C ILE A 34 4.10 -15.83 -7.86
N ALA A 35 3.49 -14.65 -7.85
CA ALA A 35 2.25 -14.36 -7.13
C ALA A 35 1.32 -13.49 -7.98
N ASN A 36 0.02 -13.57 -7.71
CA ASN A 36 -0.99 -12.75 -8.37
C ASN A 36 -1.58 -11.74 -7.38
N LEU A 37 -1.54 -10.46 -7.73
CA LEU A 37 -2.32 -9.42 -7.09
C LEU A 37 -3.64 -9.26 -7.86
N ILE A 38 -4.76 -9.43 -7.16
CA ILE A 38 -6.10 -9.21 -7.70
C ILE A 38 -6.48 -7.77 -7.37
N ALA A 39 -6.53 -6.91 -8.38
CA ALA A 39 -6.98 -5.53 -8.26
C ALA A 39 -8.44 -5.42 -8.71
N GLY A 40 -9.27 -4.75 -7.92
CA GLY A 40 -10.69 -4.53 -8.19
C GLY A 40 -11.07 -3.05 -8.11
N PRO A 41 -12.39 -2.74 -8.15
CA PRO A 41 -12.90 -1.37 -8.09
C PRO A 41 -12.47 -0.58 -6.85
N ASP A 42 -12.28 -1.28 -5.72
CA ASP A 42 -11.93 -0.68 -4.44
C ASP A 42 -10.41 -0.64 -4.19
N THR A 43 -9.60 -1.21 -5.09
CA THR A 43 -8.14 -1.18 -4.96
C THR A 43 -7.63 0.24 -5.23
N TYR A 44 -6.95 0.82 -4.26
CA TYR A 44 -6.36 2.14 -4.41
C TYR A 44 -4.96 2.06 -5.04
N PHE A 45 -4.80 2.66 -6.22
CA PHE A 45 -3.49 2.83 -6.86
C PHE A 45 -2.87 4.15 -6.39
N VAL A 46 -1.74 4.07 -5.70
CA VAL A 46 -1.01 5.24 -5.21
C VAL A 46 -0.66 6.15 -6.38
N ARG A 47 -1.00 7.44 -6.25
CA ARG A 47 -0.90 8.45 -7.33
C ARG A 47 -1.61 8.07 -8.63
N GLN A 48 -2.65 7.22 -8.54
CA GLN A 48 -3.38 6.70 -9.70
C GLN A 48 -2.46 6.08 -10.76
N ALA A 49 -1.36 5.48 -10.32
CA ALA A 49 -0.35 4.91 -11.20
C ALA A 49 -0.94 3.80 -12.09
N ARG A 50 -0.57 3.82 -13.37
CA ARG A 50 -0.88 2.73 -14.32
C ARG A 50 0.23 1.70 -14.26
N ILE A 51 -0.13 0.48 -13.86
CA ILE A 51 0.82 -0.61 -13.72
C ILE A 51 1.08 -1.26 -15.09
N ILE A 52 2.35 -1.41 -15.45
CA ILE A 52 2.79 -2.06 -16.69
C ILE A 52 3.89 -3.09 -16.41
N PRO A 53 4.08 -4.10 -17.28
CA PRO A 53 5.16 -5.07 -17.16
C PRO A 53 6.54 -4.41 -17.02
N GLY A 54 7.37 -4.98 -16.13
CA GLY A 54 8.71 -4.50 -15.80
C GLY A 54 8.78 -3.53 -14.63
N MET A 55 7.65 -2.97 -14.16
CA MET A 55 7.64 -2.10 -12.97
C MET A 55 7.88 -2.91 -11.70
N GLN A 56 8.62 -2.34 -10.74
CA GLN A 56 8.68 -2.86 -9.39
C GLN A 56 7.54 -2.24 -8.56
N ILE A 57 6.68 -3.09 -7.98
CA ILE A 57 5.50 -2.65 -7.24
C ILE A 57 5.46 -3.29 -5.86
N ILE A 58 4.73 -2.64 -4.95
CA ILE A 58 4.32 -3.17 -3.65
C ILE A 58 2.80 -3.18 -3.58
N GLY A 59 2.24 -4.35 -3.25
CA GLY A 59 0.82 -4.55 -3.03
C GLY A 59 0.53 -4.80 -1.55
N PHE A 60 -0.45 -4.13 -0.98
CA PHE A 60 -0.94 -4.33 0.37
C PHE A 60 -2.26 -5.07 0.35
N TYR A 61 -2.41 -6.05 1.24
CA TYR A 61 -3.61 -6.89 1.36
C TYR A 61 -3.95 -7.14 2.84
N ASP A 62 -5.19 -7.57 3.13
CA ASP A 62 -5.58 -7.95 4.49
C ASP A 62 -4.97 -9.31 4.87
N GLY A 63 -4.07 -9.32 5.84
CA GLY A 63 -3.44 -10.53 6.37
C GLY A 63 -4.40 -11.48 7.07
N ASN A 64 -5.59 -11.01 7.46
CA ASN A 64 -6.64 -11.85 8.05
C ASN A 64 -7.56 -12.47 6.99
N ALA A 65 -7.45 -12.05 5.73
CA ALA A 65 -8.26 -12.64 4.66
C ALA A 65 -7.83 -14.10 4.43
N PRO A 66 -8.78 -15.02 4.16
CA PRO A 66 -8.44 -16.41 3.89
C PRO A 66 -7.56 -16.50 2.64
N MET A 67 -6.33 -17.00 2.80
CA MET A 67 -5.40 -17.20 1.70
C MET A 67 -5.69 -18.54 1.01
N PRO A 68 -6.13 -18.57 -0.26
CA PRO A 68 -6.41 -19.81 -0.95
C PRO A 68 -5.11 -20.59 -1.19
N LEU A 69 -5.10 -21.91 -0.92
CA LEU A 69 -3.96 -22.80 -1.16
C LEU A 69 -3.86 -23.21 -2.65
N ILE A 70 -3.91 -22.23 -3.55
CA ILE A 70 -3.77 -22.42 -5.00
C ILE A 70 -2.46 -21.80 -5.48
N TYR A 71 -1.88 -22.35 -6.54
CA TYR A 71 -0.65 -21.81 -7.15
C TYR A 71 -0.93 -21.24 -8.55
N PRO A 72 -0.45 -20.02 -8.88
CA PRO A 72 0.20 -19.07 -7.97
C PRO A 72 -0.74 -18.57 -6.85
N PRO A 73 -0.22 -18.23 -5.66
CA PRO A 73 -1.01 -17.62 -4.61
C PRO A 73 -1.64 -16.31 -5.11
N GLN A 74 -2.86 -16.04 -4.68
CA GLN A 74 -3.62 -14.86 -5.07
C GLN A 74 -3.91 -13.99 -3.85
N TYR A 75 -3.61 -12.69 -3.97
CA TYR A 75 -3.81 -11.69 -2.92
C TYR A 75 -4.76 -10.60 -3.42
N ASN A 76 -5.86 -10.38 -2.71
CA ASN A 76 -6.75 -9.26 -2.99
C ASN A 76 -6.08 -7.96 -2.55
N ALA A 77 -5.67 -7.15 -3.51
CA ALA A 77 -4.94 -5.92 -3.22
C ALA A 77 -5.89 -4.82 -2.76
N LEU A 78 -5.62 -4.24 -1.59
CA LEU A 78 -6.28 -3.05 -1.08
C LEU A 78 -5.59 -1.79 -1.59
N VAL A 79 -4.26 -1.81 -1.63
CA VAL A 79 -3.44 -0.69 -2.11
C VAL A 79 -2.31 -1.23 -2.98
N ILE A 80 -2.05 -0.59 -4.12
CA ILE A 80 -0.90 -0.88 -4.97
C ILE A 80 -0.12 0.40 -5.20
N GLY A 81 1.20 0.36 -5.01
CA GLY A 81 2.09 1.47 -5.29
C GLY A 81 3.35 1.03 -6.01
N GLU A 82 4.03 1.99 -6.63
CA GLU A 82 5.37 1.78 -7.17
C GLU A 82 6.37 1.65 -6.02
N ALA A 83 7.17 0.59 -6.03
CA ALA A 83 8.20 0.37 -5.04
C ALA A 83 9.52 0.98 -5.53
N THR A 84 9.99 2.02 -4.83
CA THR A 84 11.23 2.73 -5.17
C THR A 84 12.23 2.67 -4.02
N SER A 85 13.51 2.91 -4.30
CA SER A 85 14.56 2.90 -3.28
C SER A 85 14.59 4.17 -2.40
N TRP A 86 13.94 5.24 -2.84
CA TRP A 86 14.01 6.56 -2.22
C TRP A 86 12.73 6.96 -1.48
N GLN A 87 11.62 6.24 -1.73
CA GLN A 87 10.34 6.47 -1.07
C GLN A 87 9.71 5.13 -0.68
N ASN A 88 9.41 5.03 0.61
CA ASN A 88 8.70 3.93 1.22
C ASN A 88 7.20 4.21 1.21
N ILE A 89 6.42 3.13 1.18
CA ILE A 89 4.96 3.17 1.34
C ILE A 89 4.64 2.31 2.56
N LYS A 90 3.85 2.85 3.49
CA LYS A 90 3.28 2.08 4.60
C LYS A 90 1.77 2.26 4.62
N VAL A 91 1.05 1.16 4.69
CA VAL A 91 -0.40 1.16 4.90
C VAL A 91 -0.67 0.55 6.25
N ASP A 92 -1.24 1.33 7.17
CA ASP A 92 -1.60 0.84 8.49
C ASP A 92 -2.65 1.75 9.15
N PHE A 93 -3.29 1.29 10.22
CA PHE A 93 -4.00 2.14 11.14
C PHE A 93 -3.02 2.86 12.06
N PHE A 94 -3.20 4.19 12.20
CA PHE A 94 -2.40 5.05 13.07
C PHE A 94 -3.24 5.56 14.22
N ASP A 95 -2.78 5.33 15.45
CA ASP A 95 -3.49 5.73 16.66
C ASP A 95 -3.52 7.26 16.88
N ARG A 96 -4.15 7.70 17.97
CA ARG A 96 -4.14 9.10 18.40
C ARG A 96 -2.76 9.78 18.46
N ASN A 97 -1.68 9.01 18.67
CA ASN A 97 -0.31 9.51 18.74
C ASN A 97 0.45 9.37 17.41
N LEU A 98 -0.27 8.99 16.34
CA LEU A 98 0.25 8.70 15.02
C LEU A 98 1.30 7.60 15.02
N VAL A 99 1.08 6.57 15.85
CA VAL A 99 1.88 5.35 15.86
C VAL A 99 1.11 4.26 15.10
N SER A 100 1.80 3.59 14.19
CA SER A 100 1.25 2.47 13.43
C SER A 100 0.86 1.31 14.34
N SER A 101 -0.11 0.49 13.92
CA SER A 101 -0.65 -0.60 14.75
C SER A 101 0.39 -1.65 15.09
N ASP A 102 1.35 -1.89 14.19
CA ASP A 102 2.51 -2.76 14.42
C ASP A 102 3.60 -2.12 15.31
N ARG A 103 3.43 -0.86 15.74
CA ARG A 103 4.37 -0.07 16.56
C ARG A 103 5.76 0.10 15.94
N THR A 104 5.87 0.03 14.61
CA THR A 104 7.15 0.18 13.91
C THR A 104 7.41 1.60 13.43
N LEU A 105 6.36 2.40 13.18
CA LEU A 105 6.48 3.75 12.62
C LEU A 105 5.64 4.75 13.41
N ARG A 106 6.21 5.92 13.67
CA ARG A 106 5.52 7.10 14.20
C ARG A 106 5.66 8.27 13.24
N LEU A 107 4.57 8.97 12.97
CA LEU A 107 4.54 10.10 12.05
C LEU A 107 4.71 11.43 12.81
N ASN A 108 5.53 12.30 12.25
CA ASN A 108 5.66 13.70 12.66
C ASN A 108 5.12 14.57 11.52
N ILE A 109 3.88 15.05 11.67
CA ILE A 109 3.23 15.87 10.64
C ILE A 109 3.88 17.26 10.60
N SER A 110 4.17 17.74 9.40
CA SER A 110 4.74 19.05 9.13
C SER A 110 3.90 19.80 8.11
N ASP A 111 4.11 21.11 7.99
CA ASP A 111 3.43 21.95 7.00
C ASP A 111 3.73 21.54 5.54
N SER A 112 4.82 20.78 5.31
CA SER A 112 5.17 20.24 4.00
C SER A 112 4.52 18.89 3.68
N THR A 113 3.84 18.27 4.64
CA THR A 113 3.16 16.99 4.43
C THR A 113 1.87 17.22 3.68
N ASP A 114 1.75 16.65 2.48
CA ASP A 114 0.52 16.71 1.69
C ASP A 114 -0.50 15.69 2.24
N ILE A 115 -1.71 16.13 2.58
CA ILE A 115 -2.72 15.27 3.22
C ILE A 115 -4.01 15.30 2.40
N ILE A 116 -4.32 14.16 1.80
CA ILE A 116 -5.44 14.00 0.89
C ILE A 116 -6.30 12.79 1.27
N THR A 117 -7.50 12.76 0.73
CA THR A 117 -8.41 11.61 0.75
C THR A 117 -8.12 10.67 -0.42
N LYS A 118 -8.69 9.45 -0.40
CA LYS A 118 -8.61 8.51 -1.53
C LYS A 118 -9.11 9.09 -2.86
N THR A 119 -9.98 10.10 -2.83
CA THR A 119 -10.51 10.76 -4.04
C THR A 119 -9.57 11.86 -4.56
N GLY A 120 -8.48 12.15 -3.85
CA GLY A 120 -7.51 13.18 -4.20
C GLY A 120 -7.88 14.59 -3.74
N GLN A 121 -8.90 14.74 -2.90
CA GLN A 121 -9.26 16.04 -2.29
C GLN A 121 -8.51 16.25 -0.98
N ASP A 122 -8.23 17.51 -0.64
CA ASP A 122 -7.63 17.91 0.63
C ASP A 122 -8.41 17.32 1.81
N PHE A 123 -7.67 16.75 2.76
CA PHE A 123 -8.25 16.28 4.02
C PHE A 123 -8.07 17.34 5.10
N LEU A 124 -9.18 17.96 5.50
CA LEU A 124 -9.18 19.12 6.41
C LEU A 124 -9.32 18.74 7.90
N CYS A 125 -9.42 17.45 8.20
CA CYS A 125 -9.55 16.92 9.56
C CYS A 125 -8.21 16.41 10.09
N GLY A 126 -8.16 16.06 11.38
CA GLY A 126 -6.98 15.41 11.97
C GLY A 126 -6.79 13.99 11.43
N VAL A 127 -5.55 13.64 11.08
CA VAL A 127 -5.19 12.31 10.51
C VAL A 127 -5.08 11.18 11.56
N SER A 128 -5.15 11.52 12.84
CA SER A 128 -5.14 10.57 13.96
C SER A 128 -6.35 9.63 13.94
N ASP A 129 -6.17 8.40 14.42
CA ASP A 129 -7.22 7.37 14.52
C ASP A 129 -7.85 7.00 13.15
N HIS A 130 -7.02 6.95 12.11
CA HIS A 130 -7.41 6.56 10.75
C HIS A 130 -6.48 5.50 10.17
N THR A 131 -6.98 4.76 9.17
CA THR A 131 -6.11 4.01 8.27
C THR A 131 -5.51 4.96 7.24
N LEU A 132 -4.18 4.96 7.16
CA LEU A 132 -3.41 5.87 6.32
C LEU A 132 -2.54 5.07 5.35
N ILE A 133 -2.40 5.58 4.14
CA ILE A 133 -1.30 5.27 3.23
C ILE A 133 -0.28 6.40 3.40
N VAL A 134 0.91 6.06 3.89
CA VAL A 134 1.97 7.00 4.20
C VAL A 134 3.11 6.80 3.21
N LEU A 135 3.42 7.87 2.47
CA LEU A 135 4.61 7.94 1.62
C LEU A 135 5.68 8.73 2.35
N TYR A 136 6.85 8.15 2.53
CA TYR A 136 7.95 8.77 3.26
C TYR A 136 9.32 8.34 2.75
N GLY A 137 10.28 9.25 2.77
CA GLY A 137 11.68 8.96 2.49
C GLY A 137 12.39 8.36 3.71
N ALA A 138 13.28 9.15 4.31
CA ALA A 138 14.10 8.72 5.43
C ALA A 138 13.33 8.67 6.76
N ALA A 139 13.72 7.74 7.64
CA ALA A 139 13.21 7.62 9.00
C ALA A 139 14.37 7.44 9.99
N THR A 140 14.14 7.75 11.26
CA THR A 140 15.11 7.51 12.33
C THR A 140 15.33 6.00 12.57
N ARG A 141 16.41 5.65 13.27
CA ARG A 141 16.71 4.26 13.65
C ARG A 141 16.16 3.86 15.03
N SER A 142 15.20 4.63 15.57
CA SER A 142 14.54 4.31 16.84
C SER A 142 13.45 3.25 16.65
N ILE A 143 12.91 2.73 17.75
CA ILE A 143 11.72 1.87 17.75
C ILE A 143 10.65 2.53 18.64
N PRO A 144 9.53 3.03 18.08
CA PRO A 144 9.23 3.11 16.65
C PRO A 144 10.19 4.06 15.91
N ALA A 145 10.40 3.81 14.62
CA ALA A 145 11.07 4.74 13.74
C ALA A 145 10.20 6.00 13.60
N GLN A 146 10.81 7.16 13.45
CA GLN A 146 10.11 8.43 13.31
C GLN A 146 10.41 9.01 11.93
N THR A 147 9.37 9.51 11.25
CA THR A 147 9.53 10.16 9.94
C THR A 147 8.57 11.33 9.80
N THR A 148 8.95 12.27 8.95
CA THR A 148 8.05 13.31 8.44
C THR A 148 7.58 12.85 7.06
N PRO A 149 6.30 12.51 6.88
CA PRO A 149 5.81 12.01 5.60
C PRO A 149 5.84 13.09 4.52
N ASP A 150 6.09 12.66 3.28
CA ASP A 150 5.92 13.50 2.10
C ASP A 150 4.43 13.67 1.80
N GLN A 151 3.68 12.55 1.89
CA GLN A 151 2.26 12.52 1.59
C GLN A 151 1.53 11.49 2.47
N ILE A 152 0.31 11.82 2.87
CA ILE A 152 -0.62 10.95 3.59
C ILE A 152 -1.93 10.89 2.80
N ILE A 153 -2.37 9.67 2.49
CA ILE A 153 -3.70 9.42 1.92
C ILE A 153 -4.56 8.75 2.99
N VAL A 154 -5.65 9.42 3.37
CA VAL A 154 -6.61 8.92 4.36
C VAL A 154 -7.62 7.99 3.66
N LEU A 155 -7.71 6.74 4.14
CA LEU A 155 -8.65 5.74 3.64
C LEU A 155 -10.01 5.86 4.35
N CYS A 156 -10.71 6.96 4.08
CA CYS A 156 -12.09 7.22 4.51
C CYS A 156 -13.12 7.09 3.37
#